data_AF-A0A0L6HIB2-F1
#
_entry.id   AF-A0A0L6HIB2-F1
#
_cell.length_a   1.000
_cell.length_b   1.000
_cell.length_c   1.000
_cell.angle_alpha   90.00
_cell.angle_beta   90.00
_cell.angle_gamma   90.00
#
_symmetry.space_group_name_H-M   'P 1'
#
loop_
_entity.id
_entity.type
_entity.pdbx_description
1 polymer ?
#
loop_
_entity_poly.entity_id
_entity_poly.type
_entity_poly.pdbx_seq_one_letter_code
_entity_poly.pdbx_strand_id
1 'polypeptide(L)'
;MNNVFLYRMPVGIAGAVSRPQDLTVEPVVLKSDNAFAAYGLAGKYDDDGFFVPLADGDTADKVKGIYVRPYPTTSQPDMVRQVGSGKNFPGDAMKRGYVTVNLGSDFDASTIKKGDPVYVVVSTDESIKVPLGGFMATSVSGKNVVLTNAEFTGAGDADGNAEISWKI
;
A
#
# COMPACT_ATOMS: atom_id res chain seq x y z
N MET A 1 -15.72 -17.63 -13.93
CA MET A 1 -15.93 -16.76 -12.76
C MET A 1 -16.83 -17.53 -11.80
N ASN A 2 -16.26 -18.11 -10.75
CA ASN A 2 -17.01 -18.90 -9.78
C ASN A 2 -17.38 -17.95 -8.63
N ASN A 3 -18.55 -17.32 -8.72
CA ASN A 3 -18.96 -16.19 -7.87
C ASN A 3 -19.58 -16.66 -6.54
N VAL A 4 -19.02 -17.70 -5.91
CA VAL A 4 -19.53 -18.24 -4.65
C VAL A 4 -18.44 -18.19 -3.59
N PHE A 5 -18.53 -17.21 -2.70
CA PHE A 5 -17.74 -17.17 -1.47
C PHE A 5 -18.44 -18.02 -0.41
N LEU A 6 -18.05 -19.29 -0.26
CA LEU A 6 -18.74 -20.21 0.66
C LEU A 6 -18.51 -19.90 2.15
N TYR A 7 -17.41 -19.21 2.51
CA TYR A 7 -16.97 -19.16 3.91
C TYR A 7 -16.62 -17.77 4.46
N ARG A 8 -16.39 -16.74 3.62
CA ARG A 8 -16.11 -15.35 4.05
C ARG A 8 -16.10 -14.37 2.87
N MET A 9 -16.48 -13.11 3.13
CA MET A 9 -16.30 -12.01 2.17
C MET A 9 -14.81 -11.61 2.08
N PRO A 10 -14.34 -11.12 0.92
CA PRO A 10 -13.01 -10.53 0.79
C PRO A 10 -12.79 -9.36 1.75
N VAL A 11 -11.56 -9.17 2.22
CA VAL A 11 -11.20 -8.15 3.24
C VAL A 11 -11.26 -6.73 2.69
N GLY A 12 -11.06 -6.58 1.38
CA GLY A 12 -11.13 -5.31 0.69
C GLY A 12 -10.26 -5.30 -0.55
N ILE A 13 -9.93 -4.09 -1.02
CA ILE A 13 -9.05 -3.87 -2.17
C ILE A 13 -7.88 -3.01 -1.70
N ALA A 14 -6.67 -3.31 -2.15
CA ALA A 14 -5.48 -2.53 -1.80
C ALA A 14 -5.69 -1.02 -2.01
N GLY A 15 -5.33 -0.21 -1.02
CA GLY A 15 -5.51 1.24 -1.00
C GLY A 15 -6.92 1.72 -0.68
N ALA A 16 -7.86 0.83 -0.35
CA ALA A 16 -9.15 1.20 0.22
C ALA A 16 -8.99 1.62 1.68
N VAL A 17 -9.51 2.80 2.03
CA VAL A 17 -9.73 3.14 3.44
C VAL A 17 -10.89 2.30 3.95
N SER A 18 -10.64 1.49 4.98
CA SER A 18 -11.63 0.55 5.51
C SER A 18 -12.49 1.14 6.62
N ARG A 19 -11.98 2.16 7.34
CA ARG A 19 -12.67 2.83 8.45
C ARG A 19 -12.60 4.36 8.30
N PRO A 20 -13.66 5.00 7.76
CA PRO A 20 -13.61 6.42 7.38
C PRO A 20 -13.72 7.41 8.55
N GLN A 21 -14.01 6.92 9.76
CA GLN A 21 -14.55 7.75 10.84
C GLN A 21 -13.47 8.59 11.55
N ASP A 22 -12.18 8.26 11.38
CA ASP A 22 -11.10 8.96 12.08
C ASP A 22 -9.75 8.83 11.36
N LEU A 23 -9.67 9.34 10.13
CA LEU A 23 -8.49 9.23 9.27
C LEU A 23 -7.92 10.60 8.90
N THR A 24 -6.63 10.62 8.58
CA THR A 24 -5.94 11.77 8.00
C THR A 24 -5.41 11.36 6.64
N VAL A 25 -6.05 11.85 5.59
CA VAL A 25 -5.60 11.73 4.19
C VAL A 25 -5.36 13.13 3.69
N GLU A 26 -4.17 13.34 3.14
CA GLU A 26 -3.73 14.62 2.61
C GLU A 26 -3.65 14.54 1.08
N PRO A 27 -4.12 15.58 0.37
CA PRO A 27 -3.86 15.68 -1.05
C PRO A 27 -2.36 15.89 -1.28
N VAL A 28 -1.81 15.14 -2.22
CA VAL A 28 -0.40 15.20 -2.63
C VAL A 28 -0.29 15.34 -4.14
N VAL A 29 0.86 15.83 -4.61
CA VAL A 29 1.17 15.85 -6.04
C VAL A 29 2.07 14.67 -6.37
N LEU A 30 1.64 13.87 -7.34
CA LEU A 30 2.34 12.69 -7.83
C LEU A 30 3.17 13.04 -9.06
N LYS A 31 4.38 12.48 -9.13
CA LYS A 31 5.29 12.66 -10.26
C LYS A 31 4.94 11.68 -11.38
N SER A 32 4.56 12.17 -12.56
CA SER A 32 4.17 11.29 -13.68
C SER A 32 5.27 10.33 -14.10
N ASP A 33 6.52 10.80 -14.01
CA ASP A 33 7.70 10.09 -14.49
C ASP A 33 8.20 9.04 -13.47
N ASN A 34 7.62 9.04 -12.26
CA ASN A 34 7.87 8.05 -11.21
C ASN A 34 6.55 7.68 -10.51
N ALA A 35 5.66 7.05 -11.27
CA ALA A 35 4.33 6.70 -10.81
C ALA A 35 4.31 5.44 -9.94
N PHE A 36 3.37 5.37 -9.00
CA PHE A 36 3.08 4.15 -8.25
C PHE A 36 2.55 3.05 -9.17
N ALA A 37 3.04 1.83 -8.98
CA ALA A 37 2.56 0.65 -9.72
C ALA A 37 1.15 0.22 -9.30
N ALA A 38 0.74 0.53 -8.06
CA ALA A 38 -0.56 0.19 -7.50
C ALA A 38 -0.92 1.12 -6.33
N TYR A 39 -2.19 1.08 -5.93
CA TYR A 39 -2.63 1.66 -4.67
C TYR A 39 -2.27 0.75 -3.48
N GLY A 40 -2.26 1.32 -2.28
CA GLY A 40 -1.89 0.61 -1.06
C GLY A 40 -0.38 0.40 -0.92
N LEU A 41 0.42 1.26 -1.54
CA LEU A 41 1.89 1.27 -1.42
C LEU A 41 2.34 2.44 -0.55
N ALA A 42 3.40 2.23 0.23
CA ALA A 42 4.11 3.27 0.95
C ALA A 42 4.83 4.20 -0.02
N GLY A 43 4.80 5.50 0.28
CA GLY A 43 5.49 6.52 -0.49
C GLY A 43 6.33 7.46 0.36
N LYS A 44 7.20 8.20 -0.30
CA LYS A 44 8.07 9.24 0.25
C LYS A 44 7.91 10.56 -0.50
N TYR A 45 8.46 11.63 0.05
CA TYR A 45 8.66 12.86 -0.71
C TYR A 45 10.03 12.80 -1.41
N ASP A 46 10.07 13.13 -2.70
CA ASP A 46 11.33 13.40 -3.39
C ASP A 46 11.86 14.79 -3.06
N ASP A 47 13.02 15.15 -3.63
CA ASP A 47 13.69 16.43 -3.36
C ASP A 47 12.88 17.64 -3.87
N ASP A 48 11.96 17.42 -4.82
CA ASP A 48 11.05 18.44 -5.36
C ASP A 48 9.72 18.52 -4.57
N GLY A 49 9.53 17.66 -3.57
CA GLY A 49 8.32 17.59 -2.74
C GLY A 49 7.18 16.78 -3.34
N PHE A 50 7.40 16.03 -4.43
CA PHE A 50 6.40 15.12 -4.99
C PHE A 50 6.30 13.84 -4.16
N PHE A 51 5.08 13.31 -4.03
CA PHE A 51 4.86 12.02 -3.41
C PHE A 51 5.12 10.91 -4.44
N VAL A 52 6.11 10.06 -4.16
CA VAL A 52 6.64 9.05 -5.08
C VAL A 52 6.80 7.70 -4.38
N PRO A 53 6.88 6.58 -5.12
CA PRO A 53 7.20 5.27 -4.55
C PRO A 53 8.53 5.26 -3.80
N LEU A 54 8.68 4.29 -2.89
CA LEU A 54 9.99 3.99 -2.32
C LEU A 54 10.95 3.49 -3.41
N ALA A 55 12.23 3.76 -3.20
CA ALA A 55 13.35 3.30 -4.00
C ALA A 55 14.15 2.21 -3.25
N ASP A 56 14.98 1.48 -3.98
CA ASP A 56 15.86 0.47 -3.41
C ASP A 56 16.78 1.07 -2.33
N GLY A 57 16.85 0.43 -1.16
CA GLY A 57 17.67 0.85 -0.03
C GLY A 57 17.06 1.96 0.85
N ASP A 58 15.83 2.39 0.58
CA ASP A 58 15.13 3.32 1.48
C ASP A 58 14.93 2.72 2.88
N THR A 59 14.77 3.61 3.85
CA THR A 59 14.56 3.28 5.27
C THR A 59 13.15 3.63 5.72
N ALA A 60 12.70 3.05 6.84
CA ALA A 60 11.34 3.24 7.34
C ALA A 60 10.97 4.72 7.62
N ASP A 61 11.94 5.56 7.99
CA ASP A 61 11.75 7.00 8.24
C ASP A 61 11.44 7.82 6.97
N LYS A 62 11.73 7.27 5.79
CA LYS A 62 11.36 7.87 4.50
C LYS A 62 9.88 7.67 4.16
N VAL A 63 9.20 6.72 4.79
CA VAL A 63 7.76 6.52 4.58
C VAL A 63 7.01 7.73 5.12
N LYS A 64 6.33 8.45 4.23
CA LYS A 64 5.53 9.64 4.55
C LYS A 64 4.03 9.43 4.38
N GLY A 65 3.59 8.24 4.00
CA GLY A 65 2.17 7.90 3.89
C GLY A 65 1.95 6.69 3.01
N ILE A 66 0.68 6.30 2.91
CA ILE A 66 0.23 5.20 2.04
C ILE A 66 -0.61 5.78 0.92
N TYR A 67 -0.30 5.43 -0.32
CA TYR A 67 -1.06 5.87 -1.47
C TYR A 67 -2.45 5.22 -1.47
N VAL A 68 -3.50 6.02 -1.27
CA VAL A 68 -4.88 5.54 -1.18
C VAL A 68 -5.68 5.90 -2.42
N ARG A 69 -6.81 5.22 -2.57
CA ARG A 69 -7.71 5.38 -3.71
C ARG A 69 -8.61 6.61 -3.50
N PRO A 70 -8.50 7.64 -4.36
CA PRO A 70 -9.34 8.84 -4.25
C PRO A 70 -10.82 8.58 -4.61
N TYR A 71 -11.08 7.60 -5.46
CA TYR A 71 -12.42 7.18 -5.90
C TYR A 71 -12.41 5.66 -6.17
N PRO A 72 -13.58 5.01 -6.41
CA PRO A 72 -13.69 3.56 -6.58
C PRO A 72 -13.02 2.97 -7.85
N THR A 73 -11.76 3.28 -8.12
CA THR A 73 -10.93 2.62 -9.15
C THR A 73 -10.15 1.46 -8.56
N THR A 74 -9.70 0.55 -9.43
CA THR A 74 -8.80 -0.55 -9.07
C THR A 74 -7.41 -0.37 -9.66
N SER A 75 -7.26 0.49 -10.68
CA SER A 75 -6.01 0.84 -11.32
C SER A 75 -6.15 2.14 -12.12
N GLN A 76 -5.02 2.69 -12.57
CA GLN A 76 -4.97 3.83 -13.48
C GLN A 76 -4.23 3.48 -14.80
N PRO A 77 -4.79 2.60 -15.65
CA PRO A 77 -4.13 2.18 -16.89
C PRO A 77 -4.04 3.33 -17.92
N ASP A 78 -4.89 4.36 -17.79
CA ASP A 78 -5.04 5.45 -18.76
C ASP A 78 -4.50 6.80 -18.26
N MET A 79 -3.54 6.82 -17.34
CA MET A 79 -2.97 8.06 -16.78
C MET A 79 -2.60 9.09 -17.86
N VAL A 80 -1.96 8.66 -18.94
CA VAL A 80 -1.57 9.52 -20.07
C VAL A 80 -2.78 10.15 -20.76
N ARG A 81 -3.90 9.44 -20.88
CA ARG A 81 -5.14 9.97 -21.47
C ARG A 81 -5.89 10.91 -20.53
N GLN A 82 -5.74 10.73 -19.22
CA GLN A 82 -6.44 11.53 -18.21
C GLN A 82 -5.74 12.87 -17.93
N VAL A 83 -4.40 12.89 -17.90
CA VAL A 83 -3.63 14.06 -17.46
C VAL A 83 -2.74 14.64 -18.57
N GLY A 84 -2.47 13.86 -19.62
CA GLY A 84 -1.48 14.20 -20.65
C GLY A 84 -0.09 13.70 -20.29
N SER A 85 0.77 13.57 -21.30
CA SER A 85 2.15 13.12 -21.11
C SER A 85 2.98 14.17 -20.35
N GLY A 86 3.77 13.72 -19.38
CA GLY A 86 4.68 14.57 -18.59
C GLY A 86 3.97 15.56 -17.66
N LYS A 87 2.70 15.33 -17.33
CA LYS A 87 1.93 16.16 -16.40
C LYS A 87 1.73 15.43 -15.07
N ASN A 88 2.23 16.06 -14.02
CA ASN A 88 1.99 15.65 -12.64
C ASN A 88 0.50 15.77 -12.29
N PHE A 89 0.04 14.98 -11.32
CA PHE A 89 -1.38 14.84 -11.01
C PHE A 89 -1.63 14.74 -9.51
N PRO A 90 -2.83 15.11 -9.04
CA PRO A 90 -3.18 14.98 -7.64
C PRO A 90 -3.39 13.49 -7.28
N GLY A 91 -3.02 13.14 -6.05
CA GLY A 91 -3.35 11.88 -5.42
C GLY A 91 -3.56 12.08 -3.93
N ASP A 92 -3.84 10.98 -3.24
CA ASP A 92 -4.16 11.00 -1.81
C ASP A 92 -3.17 10.14 -1.04
N ALA A 93 -2.55 10.72 -0.02
CA ALA A 93 -1.65 10.03 0.89
C ALA A 93 -2.28 9.92 2.28
N MET A 94 -2.55 8.69 2.72
CA MET A 94 -3.00 8.44 4.08
C MET A 94 -1.83 8.56 5.05
N LYS A 95 -1.94 9.49 5.99
CA LYS A 95 -1.02 9.71 7.12
C LYS A 95 -1.43 8.90 8.34
N ARG A 96 -2.74 8.76 8.55
CA ARG A 96 -3.31 8.05 9.70
C ARG A 96 -4.62 7.39 9.31
N GLY A 97 -4.83 6.14 9.73
CA GLY A 97 -6.10 5.45 9.57
C GLY A 97 -5.93 3.96 9.32
N TYR A 98 -6.98 3.38 8.75
CA TYR A 98 -7.06 1.96 8.44
C TYR A 98 -7.18 1.78 6.93
N VAL A 99 -6.31 0.95 6.37
CA VAL A 99 -6.24 0.72 4.93
C VAL A 99 -6.06 -0.77 4.65
N THR A 100 -6.74 -1.25 3.62
CA THR A 100 -6.48 -2.57 3.08
C THR A 100 -5.22 -2.52 2.23
N VAL A 101 -4.30 -3.47 2.43
CA VAL A 101 -3.09 -3.68 1.63
C VAL A 101 -3.08 -5.09 1.08
N ASN A 102 -2.34 -5.32 0.01
CA ASN A 102 -2.13 -6.65 -0.54
C ASN A 102 -0.69 -7.10 -0.28
N LEU A 103 -0.54 -8.29 0.29
CA LEU A 103 0.73 -8.90 0.68
C LEU A 103 1.30 -9.84 -0.39
N GLY A 104 0.75 -9.77 -1.61
CA GLY A 104 1.02 -10.66 -2.73
C GLY A 104 -0.12 -11.68 -2.92
N SER A 105 -0.49 -11.95 -4.18
CA SER A 105 -1.57 -12.89 -4.53
C SER A 105 -1.33 -14.33 -4.06
N ASP A 106 -0.07 -14.67 -3.83
CA ASP A 106 0.35 -16.03 -3.46
C ASP A 106 0.53 -16.18 -1.94
N PHE A 107 0.22 -15.12 -1.17
CA PHE A 107 0.34 -15.09 0.28
C PHE A 107 -1.02 -15.32 0.95
N ASP A 108 -1.13 -16.37 1.76
CA ASP A 108 -2.33 -16.60 2.57
C ASP A 108 -2.31 -15.73 3.83
N ALA A 109 -3.02 -14.59 3.76
CA ALA A 109 -3.10 -13.63 4.85
C ALA A 109 -4.05 -14.08 5.98
N SER A 110 -4.74 -15.22 5.86
CA SER A 110 -5.64 -15.72 6.90
C SER A 110 -4.94 -16.10 8.21
N THR A 111 -3.62 -16.30 8.16
CA THR A 111 -2.77 -16.66 9.31
C THR A 111 -2.36 -15.46 10.18
N ILE A 112 -2.56 -14.24 9.68
CA ILE A 112 -2.21 -12.99 10.37
C ILE A 112 -3.05 -12.79 11.62
N LYS A 113 -2.41 -12.33 12.69
CA LYS A 113 -3.05 -11.98 13.95
C LYS A 113 -3.06 -10.48 14.14
N LYS A 114 -4.03 -10.02 14.92
CA LYS A 114 -4.10 -8.63 15.34
C LYS A 114 -2.86 -8.28 16.17
N GLY A 115 -2.22 -7.16 15.84
CA GLY A 115 -0.99 -6.70 16.48
C GLY A 115 0.29 -7.28 15.85
N ASP A 116 0.18 -8.13 14.83
CA ASP A 116 1.38 -8.60 14.11
C ASP A 116 2.09 -7.41 13.43
N PRO A 117 3.44 -7.43 13.40
CA PRO A 117 4.22 -6.35 12.82
C PRO A 117 4.03 -6.27 11.31
N VAL A 118 4.00 -5.04 10.79
CA VAL A 118 3.93 -4.74 9.37
C VAL A 118 5.31 -4.37 8.85
N TYR A 119 5.73 -4.98 7.75
CA TYR A 119 6.98 -4.66 7.07
C TYR A 119 6.70 -3.99 5.73
N VAL A 120 7.57 -3.07 5.32
CA VAL A 120 7.53 -2.45 3.99
C VAL A 120 8.73 -2.89 3.16
N VAL A 121 8.50 -3.26 1.91
CA VAL A 121 9.53 -3.71 0.96
C VAL A 121 10.37 -2.51 0.52
N VAL A 122 11.68 -2.58 0.77
CA VAL A 122 12.66 -1.54 0.42
C VAL A 122 13.74 -2.05 -0.52
N SER A 123 13.76 -3.35 -0.82
CA SER A 123 14.58 -3.90 -1.88
C SER A 123 13.87 -5.10 -2.51
N THR A 124 13.89 -5.17 -3.84
CA THR A 124 13.27 -6.28 -4.57
C THR A 124 14.07 -7.57 -4.43
N ASP A 125 13.38 -8.70 -4.47
CA ASP A 125 13.96 -10.03 -4.44
C ASP A 125 13.02 -11.02 -5.15
N GLU A 126 13.55 -12.10 -5.73
CA GLU A 126 12.72 -13.10 -6.42
C GLU A 126 11.72 -13.79 -5.48
N SER A 127 12.04 -13.89 -4.19
CA SER A 127 11.16 -14.44 -3.15
C SER A 127 10.05 -13.49 -2.71
N ILE A 128 10.14 -12.20 -3.08
CA ILE A 128 9.16 -11.17 -2.70
C ILE A 128 8.24 -10.91 -3.90
N LYS A 129 6.98 -11.31 -3.79
CA LYS A 129 5.95 -11.11 -4.83
C LYS A 129 5.16 -9.81 -4.66
N VAL A 130 5.77 -8.83 -4.02
CA VAL A 130 5.19 -7.53 -3.68
C VAL A 130 6.12 -6.44 -4.23
N PRO A 131 5.60 -5.37 -4.87
CA PRO A 131 6.45 -4.29 -5.39
C PRO A 131 7.12 -3.48 -4.27
N LEU A 132 8.10 -2.65 -4.63
CA LEU A 132 8.69 -1.67 -3.73
C LEU A 132 7.61 -0.79 -3.10
N GLY A 133 7.76 -0.52 -1.80
CA GLY A 133 6.76 0.18 -0.99
C GLY A 133 5.53 -0.67 -0.64
N GLY A 134 5.39 -1.90 -1.14
CA GLY A 134 4.33 -2.78 -0.70
C GLY A 134 4.62 -3.40 0.68
N PHE A 135 3.61 -4.10 1.22
CA PHE A 135 3.62 -4.56 2.60
C PHE A 135 3.82 -6.08 2.71
N MET A 136 4.40 -6.52 3.82
CA MET A 136 4.60 -7.94 4.16
C MET A 136 4.32 -8.18 5.64
N ALA A 137 3.97 -9.42 5.98
CA ALA A 137 3.81 -9.89 7.37
C ALA A 137 5.05 -10.64 7.91
N THR A 138 6.10 -10.78 7.09
CA THR A 138 7.30 -11.54 7.44
C THR A 138 8.55 -10.71 7.19
N SER A 139 9.49 -10.73 8.13
CA SER A 139 10.78 -10.07 7.98
C SER A 139 11.67 -10.84 7.01
N VAL A 140 12.27 -10.11 6.06
CA VAL A 140 13.28 -10.63 5.14
C VAL A 140 14.50 -9.72 5.24
N SER A 141 15.59 -10.27 5.79
CA SER A 141 16.80 -9.51 6.12
C SER A 141 17.32 -8.71 4.93
N GLY A 142 17.49 -7.40 5.13
CA GLY A 142 18.00 -6.47 4.10
C GLY A 142 17.03 -6.17 2.96
N LYS A 143 15.81 -6.72 2.96
CA LYS A 143 14.82 -6.54 1.90
C LYS A 143 13.58 -5.78 2.31
N ASN A 144 13.19 -5.90 3.58
CA ASN A 144 12.12 -5.11 4.14
C ASN A 144 12.50 -4.53 5.50
N VAL A 145 11.78 -3.47 5.88
CA VAL A 145 11.97 -2.79 7.16
C VAL A 145 10.67 -2.79 7.92
N VAL A 146 10.75 -2.95 9.24
CA VAL A 146 9.59 -2.89 10.11
C VAL A 146 9.05 -1.46 10.16
N LEU A 147 7.74 -1.32 10.05
CA LEU A 147 7.05 -0.05 10.15
C LEU A 147 6.45 0.04 11.57
N THR A 148 7.19 0.63 12.51
CA THR A 148 6.89 0.53 13.96
C THR A 148 5.55 1.16 14.39
N ASN A 149 4.98 2.05 13.58
CA ASN A 149 3.69 2.67 13.84
C ASN A 149 2.55 2.02 13.04
N ALA A 150 2.77 0.83 12.47
CA ALA A 150 1.75 0.01 11.84
C ALA A 150 1.59 -1.35 12.52
N GLU A 151 0.36 -1.85 12.48
CA GLU A 151 0.00 -3.19 12.93
C GLU A 151 -1.14 -3.75 12.06
N PHE A 152 -1.18 -5.07 11.91
CA PHE A 152 -2.34 -5.73 11.34
C PHE A 152 -3.53 -5.70 12.32
N THR A 153 -4.74 -5.51 11.81
CA THR A 153 -5.94 -5.44 12.66
C THR A 153 -6.63 -6.78 12.86
N GLY A 154 -6.23 -7.81 12.09
CA GLY A 154 -6.78 -9.15 12.15
C GLY A 154 -6.39 -9.97 10.91
N ALA A 155 -6.99 -11.15 10.79
CA ALA A 155 -6.73 -12.07 9.69
C ALA A 155 -7.14 -11.46 8.34
N GLY A 156 -6.23 -11.54 7.36
CA GLY A 156 -6.48 -11.23 5.96
C GLY A 156 -7.22 -12.35 5.23
N ASP A 157 -7.31 -12.29 3.89
CA ASP A 157 -7.88 -13.34 3.02
C ASP A 157 -6.83 -14.16 2.26
N ALA A 158 -7.31 -15.22 1.59
CA ALA A 158 -6.48 -16.11 0.78
C ALA A 158 -5.92 -15.46 -0.49
N ASP A 159 -6.43 -14.28 -0.88
CA ASP A 159 -5.92 -13.49 -2.01
C ASP A 159 -4.84 -12.47 -1.56
N GLY A 160 -4.40 -12.57 -0.30
CA GLY A 160 -3.35 -11.75 0.28
C GLY A 160 -3.79 -10.38 0.77
N ASN A 161 -5.10 -10.07 0.81
CA ASN A 161 -5.56 -8.78 1.32
C ASN A 161 -5.65 -8.80 2.84
N ALA A 162 -5.10 -7.77 3.48
CA ALA A 162 -5.15 -7.59 4.92
C ALA A 162 -5.39 -6.12 5.27
N GLU A 163 -6.03 -5.85 6.40
CA GLU A 163 -6.20 -4.50 6.94
C GLU A 163 -5.03 -4.17 7.88
N ILE A 164 -4.42 -3.01 7.67
CA ILE A 164 -3.43 -2.43 8.59
C ILE A 164 -3.94 -1.13 9.19
N SER A 165 -3.58 -0.91 10.45
CA SER A 165 -3.63 0.39 11.11
C SER A 165 -2.30 1.08 10.87
N TRP A 166 -2.32 2.37 10.53
CA TRP A 166 -1.12 3.17 10.36
C TRP A 166 -1.29 4.56 10.97
N LYS A 167 -0.21 5.09 11.54
CA LYS A 167 -0.09 6.49 11.93
C LYS A 167 1.35 6.97 11.76
N ILE A 168 1.53 8.18 11.26
CA ILE A 168 2.81 8.89 11.27
C ILE A 168 2.79 10.05 12.27
#